data_AF-A0A951M605-F1
#
_entry.id   AF-A0A951M605-F1
#
_cell.length_a   1.000
_cell.length_b   1.000
_cell.length_c   1.000
_cell.angle_alpha   90.00
_cell.angle_beta   90.00
_cell.angle_gamma   90.00
#
_symmetry.space_group_name_H-M   'P 1'
#
loop_
_entity.id
_entity.type
_entity.pdbx_description
1 polymer ?
#
loop_
_entity_poly.entity_id
_entity_poly.type
_entity_poly.pdbx_seq_one_letter_code
_entity_poly.pdbx_strand_id
1 'polypeptide(L)'
;MPFCEDKGFSPRITHKSVHALTIFKLVEAGLGVAIVPTSLKQGYDLKVKFIELDKIKQKTELYAVWKKGNRNAALGKVLGLI
;
A
#
# COMPACT_ATOMS: atom_id res chain seq x y z
N MET A 1 1.67 -1.37 -14.78
CA MET A 1 1.68 -0.50 -13.58
C MET A 1 1.09 0.84 -14.02
N PRO A 2 -0.25 0.97 -14.02
CA PRO A 2 -0.96 1.89 -14.92
C PRO A 2 -0.50 3.35 -14.82
N PHE A 3 -0.24 3.87 -13.61
CA PHE A 3 0.15 5.28 -13.46
C PHE A 3 1.52 5.65 -14.06
N CYS A 4 2.46 4.70 -14.19
CA CYS A 4 3.74 4.95 -14.88
C CYS A 4 3.54 4.95 -16.40
N GLU A 5 2.75 4.00 -16.90
CA GLU A 5 2.40 3.86 -18.31
C GLU A 5 1.61 5.08 -18.79
N ASP A 6 0.69 5.61 -17.98
CA ASP A 6 -0.04 6.86 -18.21
C ASP A 6 0.89 8.08 -18.34
N LYS A 7 2.13 7.96 -17.86
CA LYS A 7 3.19 8.97 -17.97
C LYS A 7 4.24 8.64 -19.04
N GLY A 8 4.00 7.61 -19.86
CA GLY A 8 4.84 7.25 -20.99
C GLY A 8 6.12 6.51 -20.64
N PHE A 9 6.22 5.91 -19.43
CA PHE A 9 7.40 5.15 -19.05
C PHE A 9 7.06 3.83 -18.35
N SER A 10 7.97 2.86 -18.47
CA SER A 10 7.92 1.60 -17.73
C SER A 10 9.02 1.60 -16.67
N PRO A 11 8.71 1.40 -15.38
CA PRO A 11 9.72 1.39 -14.34
C PRO A 11 10.58 0.13 -14.44
N ARG A 12 11.87 0.25 -14.11
CA ARG A 12 12.73 -0.91 -13.90
C ARG A 12 12.48 -1.49 -12.51
N ILE A 13 11.83 -2.65 -12.46
CA ILE A 13 11.48 -3.31 -11.20
C ILE A 13 12.57 -4.33 -10.84
N THR A 14 13.30 -4.07 -9.76
CA THR A 14 14.35 -4.97 -9.23
C THR A 14 13.79 -5.98 -8.24
N HIS A 15 12.79 -5.60 -7.43
CA HIS A 15 12.18 -6.44 -6.42
C HIS A 15 10.70 -6.12 -6.24
N LYS A 16 9.89 -7.12 -5.92
CA LYS A 16 8.47 -6.98 -5.56
C LYS A 16 8.23 -7.60 -4.20
N SER A 17 7.62 -6.86 -3.29
CA SER A 17 7.25 -7.35 -1.96
C SER A 17 5.89 -6.82 -1.56
N VAL A 18 5.16 -7.59 -0.76
CA VAL A 18 3.86 -7.22 -0.17
C VAL A 18 3.99 -6.83 1.30
N HIS A 19 5.17 -7.00 1.90
CA HIS A 19 5.41 -6.75 3.32
C HIS A 19 6.11 -5.40 3.53
N ALA A 20 5.41 -4.46 4.17
CA ALA A 20 5.88 -3.08 4.38
C ALA A 20 7.26 -3.02 5.05
N LEU A 21 7.49 -3.80 6.11
CA LEU A 21 8.76 -3.80 6.84
C LEU A 21 9.94 -4.18 5.92
N THR A 22 9.78 -5.21 5.09
CA THR A 22 10.80 -5.63 4.13
C THR A 22 11.08 -4.52 3.13
N ILE A 23 10.03 -3.91 2.56
CA ILE A 23 10.17 -2.80 1.60
C ILE A 23 11.00 -1.67 2.21
N PHE A 24 10.65 -1.24 3.44
CA PHE A 24 11.34 -0.15 4.10
C PHE A 24 12.78 -0.49 4.46
N LYS A 25 13.07 -1.72 4.89
CA LYS A 25 14.45 -2.15 5.17
C LYS A 25 15.34 -2.16 3.94
N LEU A 26 14.80 -2.52 2.77
CA LEU A 26 15.55 -2.45 1.50
C LEU A 26 15.83 -0.99 1.10
N VAL A 27 14.85 -0.09 1.26
CA VAL A 27 15.04 1.34 0.99
C VAL A 27 16.04 1.97 1.97
N GLU A 28 15.91 1.67 3.26
CA GLU A 28 16.85 2.12 4.32
C GLU A 28 18.28 1.63 4.05
N ALA A 29 18.45 0.44 3.50
CA ALA A 29 19.73 -0.11 3.07
C ALA A 29 20.26 0.45 1.73
N GLY A 30 19.55 1.38 1.09
CA GLY A 30 20.01 2.06 -0.13
C GLY A 30 19.77 1.29 -1.43
N LEU A 31 18.93 0.24 -1.43
CA LEU A 31 18.68 -0.56 -2.65
C LEU A 31 17.76 0.16 -3.66
N GLY A 32 17.20 1.32 -3.32
CA GLY A 32 16.43 2.14 -4.24
C GLY A 32 15.25 2.83 -3.57
N VAL A 33 14.16 2.98 -4.32
CA VAL A 33 12.91 3.62 -3.89
C VAL A 33 11.73 2.66 -4.01
N ALA A 34 10.69 2.89 -3.23
CA ALA A 34 9.46 2.11 -3.27
C ALA A 34 8.24 3.03 -3.36
N ILE A 35 7.19 2.52 -3.99
CA ILE A 35 5.89 3.18 -4.07
C ILE A 35 4.93 2.39 -3.20
N VAL A 36 4.37 3.06 -2.20
CA VAL A 36 3.54 2.44 -1.16
C VAL A 36 2.28 3.28 -0.91
N PRO A 37 1.17 2.67 -0.44
CA PRO A 37 0.03 3.43 0.06
C PRO A 37 0.41 4.33 1.24
N THR A 38 -0.24 5.50 1.36
CA THR A 38 0.00 6.46 2.44
C THR A 38 -0.26 5.90 3.84
N SER A 39 -1.16 4.92 3.95
CA SER A 39 -1.44 4.20 5.20
C SER A 39 -0.21 3.53 5.81
N LEU A 40 0.78 3.12 4.99
CA LEU A 40 2.00 2.48 5.47
C LEU A 40 3.03 3.45 6.07
N LYS A 41 2.77 4.77 6.05
CA LYS A 41 3.62 5.77 6.71
C LYS A 41 3.59 5.66 8.23
N GLN A 42 2.50 5.13 8.80
CA GLN A 42 2.29 5.07 10.24
C GLN A 42 2.83 3.77 10.84
N GLY A 43 3.36 3.85 12.07
CA GLY A 43 3.74 2.66 12.84
C GLY A 43 5.15 2.10 12.58
N TYR A 44 5.99 2.81 11.84
CA TYR A 44 7.38 2.41 11.59
C TYR A 44 8.35 3.51 12.03
N ASP A 45 9.31 3.16 12.89
CA ASP A 45 10.48 3.99 13.21
C ASP A 45 11.66 3.53 12.37
N LEU A 46 11.75 4.06 11.14
CA LEU A 46 12.76 3.69 10.15
C LEU A 46 13.34 4.95 9.53
N LYS A 47 14.62 4.92 9.18
CA LYS A 47 15.35 6.05 8.58
C LYS A 47 15.04 6.19 7.08
N VAL A 48 13.76 6.34 6.75
CA VAL A 48 13.27 6.51 5.38
C VAL A 48 12.52 7.83 5.23
N LYS A 49 12.70 8.49 4.09
CA LYS A 49 11.97 9.72 3.77
C LYS A 49 10.73 9.36 2.95
N PHE A 50 9.57 9.77 3.43
CA PHE A 50 8.31 9.68 2.68
C PHE A 50 8.11 10.94 1.83
N ILE A 51 7.81 10.75 0.55
CA ILE A 51 7.42 11.80 -0.38
C ILE A 51 6.04 11.44 -0.92
N GLU A 52 5.04 12.26 -0.62
CA GLU A 52 3.68 12.00 -1.08
C GLU A 52 3.51 12.38 -2.54
N LEU A 53 2.82 11.52 -3.29
CA LEU A 53 2.41 11.77 -4.68
C LEU A 53 0.97 12.31 -4.67
N ASP A 54 0.83 13.62 -4.46
CA ASP A 54 -0.46 14.32 -4.35
C ASP A 54 -1.10 14.68 -5.71
N LYS A 55 -0.29 14.77 -6.77
CA LYS A 55 -0.70 15.14 -8.14
C LYS A 55 -1.05 13.97 -9.06
N ILE A 56 -1.34 12.80 -8.51
CA ILE A 56 -1.78 11.62 -9.28
C ILE A 56 -3.26 11.32 -9.02
N LYS A 57 -3.99 10.93 -10.07
CA LYS A 57 -5.40 10.57 -9.99
C LYS A 57 -5.60 9.17 -9.39
N GLN A 58 -4.62 8.29 -9.59
CA GLN A 58 -4.67 6.90 -9.17
C GLN A 58 -4.54 6.83 -7.65
N LYS A 59 -5.49 6.13 -7.01
CA LYS A 59 -5.49 5.85 -5.57
C LYS A 59 -5.66 4.35 -5.37
N THR A 60 -5.09 3.84 -4.28
CA THR A 60 -5.27 2.44 -3.88
C THR A 60 -6.60 2.31 -3.15
N GLU A 61 -7.37 1.28 -3.50
CA GLU A 61 -8.62 0.95 -2.84
C GLU A 61 -8.39 -0.15 -1.80
N LEU A 62 -9.06 -0.03 -0.66
CA LEU A 62 -9.04 -1.04 0.41
C LEU A 62 -10.44 -1.63 0.53
N TYR A 63 -10.54 -2.95 0.44
CA TYR A 63 -11.79 -3.67 0.47
C TYR A 63 -11.85 -4.63 1.65
N ALA A 64 -12.97 -4.63 2.37
CA ALA A 64 -13.35 -5.71 3.26
C ALA A 64 -14.29 -6.68 2.51
N VAL A 65 -14.06 -7.98 2.64
CA VAL A 65 -14.85 -9.00 1.95
C VAL A 65 -15.36 -10.04 2.93
N TRP A 66 -16.61 -10.48 2.73
CA TRP A 66 -17.24 -11.52 3.54
C TRP A 66 -18.20 -12.37 2.70
N LYS A 67 -18.52 -13.56 3.20
CA LYS A 67 -19.54 -14.43 2.59
C LYS A 67 -20.92 -13.80 2.76
N LYS A 68 -21.68 -13.61 1.67
CA LYS A 68 -23.04 -13.01 1.71
C LYS A 68 -23.97 -13.67 2.72
N GLY A 69 -23.92 -15.00 2.85
CA GLY A 69 -24.71 -15.77 3.82
C GLY A 69 -24.02 -16.02 5.17
N ASN A 70 -23.07 -15.18 5.59
CA ASN A 70 -22.39 -15.34 6.88
C ASN A 70 -23.37 -15.11 8.04
N ARG A 71 -23.54 -16.12 8.90
CA ARG A 71 -24.46 -16.12 10.05
C ARG A 71 -23.78 -15.71 11.37
N ASN A 72 -22.48 -15.45 11.37
CA ASN A 72 -21.78 -15.04 12.58
C ASN A 72 -22.24 -13.63 12.98
N ALA A 73 -22.88 -13.52 14.15
CA ALA A 73 -23.36 -12.25 14.69
C ALA A 73 -22.25 -11.19 14.86
N ALA A 74 -20.99 -11.62 15.00
CA ALA A 74 -19.84 -10.72 15.02
C ALA A 74 -19.70 -9.92 13.72
N LEU A 75 -20.11 -10.45 12.56
CA LEU A 75 -20.02 -9.72 11.30
C LEU A 75 -20.86 -8.45 11.33
N GLY A 76 -22.12 -8.51 11.79
CA GLY A 76 -22.96 -7.33 11.91
C GLY A 76 -22.39 -6.28 12.85
N LYS A 77 -21.77 -6.72 13.96
CA LYS A 77 -21.08 -5.83 14.90
C LYS A 77 -19.87 -5.15 14.26
N VAL A 78 -19.03 -5.91 13.55
CA VAL A 78 -17.83 -5.39 12.86
C VAL A 78 -18.20 -4.44 11.73
N LEU A 79 -19.23 -4.77 10.94
CA LEU A 79 -19.73 -3.89 9.87
C LEU A 79 -20.29 -2.56 10.40
N GLY A 80 -20.72 -2.50 11.67
CA GLY A 80 -21.10 -1.24 12.32
C GLY A 80 -19.94 -0.42 12.87
N LEU A 81 -18.70 -0.92 12.81
CA LEU A 81 -17.48 -0.20 13.23
C LEU A 81 -16.74 0.47 12.06
N ILE A 82 -17.10 0.11 10.83
CA ILE A 82 -16.54 0.67 9.59
C ILE A 82 -17.54 1.65 8.98
#